data_AF-A0A6N7EBH6-F1
#
_entry.id   AF-A0A6N7EBH6-F1
#
_cell.length_a   1.000
_cell.length_b   1.000
_cell.length_c   1.000
_cell.angle_alpha   90.00
_cell.angle_beta   90.00
_cell.angle_gamma   90.00
#
_symmetry.space_group_name_H-M   'P 1'
#
loop_
_entity.id
_entity.type
_entity.pdbx_description
1 polymer ?
#
loop_
_entity_poly.entity_id
_entity_poly.type
_entity_poly.pdbx_seq_one_letter_code
_entity_poly.pdbx_strand_id
1 'polypeptide(L)'
;MGKVGALIKVAAVAGPTIVELVRRFGPTLTKLKKENPEVFDAVAAQVQKLAQARKNSRGPEGIRKRLKILRDQVAFLYSSADDAAERDRADGWRVQLDRLEASLPVLAAMGRKAAAKETEHVNRRIDELSEEILSAFIDEKEEDARTIEP
;
A
#
# COMPACT_ATOMS: atom_id res chain seq x y z
N MET A 1 1.32 3.69 -25.33
CA MET A 1 0.86 3.06 -24.07
C MET A 1 0.30 4.16 -23.17
N GLY A 2 -0.94 4.05 -22.70
CA GLY A 2 -1.54 5.08 -21.83
C GLY A 2 -0.95 5.09 -20.41
N LYS A 3 -1.14 6.19 -19.66
CA LYS A 3 -0.65 6.35 -18.27
C LYS A 3 -1.03 5.19 -17.33
N VAL A 4 -2.22 4.58 -17.48
CA VAL A 4 -2.61 3.38 -16.71
C VAL A 4 -1.71 2.18 -17.02
N GLY A 5 -1.32 1.98 -18.28
CA GLY A 5 -0.34 0.95 -18.66
C GLY A 5 1.06 1.22 -18.11
N ALA A 6 1.44 2.49 -17.93
CA ALA A 6 2.67 2.85 -17.23
C ALA A 6 2.56 2.54 -15.72
N LEU A 7 1.40 2.79 -15.11
CA LEU A 7 1.14 2.46 -13.71
C LEU A 7 1.25 0.95 -13.43
N ILE A 8 0.77 0.09 -14.33
CA ILE A 8 0.93 -1.37 -14.24
C ILE A 8 2.42 -1.77 -14.22
N LYS A 9 3.28 -1.09 -15.00
CA LYS A 9 4.73 -1.35 -14.99
C LYS A 9 5.36 -0.97 -13.66
N VAL A 10 4.91 0.12 -13.04
CA VAL A 10 5.36 0.52 -11.70
C VAL A 10 4.86 -0.47 -10.66
N ALA A 11 3.59 -0.89 -10.74
CA ALA A 11 3.00 -1.91 -9.87
C ALA A 11 3.78 -3.23 -9.91
N ALA A 12 4.31 -3.63 -11.07
CA ALA A 12 5.15 -4.84 -11.19
C ALA A 12 6.42 -4.79 -10.33
N VAL A 13 6.94 -3.59 -10.02
CA VAL A 13 8.06 -3.41 -9.09
C VAL A 13 7.57 -3.50 -7.63
N ALA A 14 6.33 -3.09 -7.36
CA ALA A 14 5.71 -3.16 -6.04
C ALA A 14 5.26 -4.58 -5.65
N GLY A 15 5.00 -5.46 -6.62
CA GLY A 15 4.69 -6.88 -6.40
C GLY A 15 3.47 -7.38 -7.19
N PRO A 16 3.26 -8.70 -7.26
CA PRO A 16 2.16 -9.29 -8.03
C PRO A 16 0.77 -8.88 -7.50
N THR A 17 0.57 -8.80 -6.19
CA THR A 17 -0.69 -8.36 -5.58
C THR A 17 -1.06 -6.93 -6.01
N ILE A 18 -0.07 -6.02 -6.04
CA ILE A 18 -0.27 -4.64 -6.49
C ILE A 18 -0.58 -4.56 -7.99
N VAL A 19 0.00 -5.45 -8.82
CA VAL A 19 -0.36 -5.55 -10.25
C VAL A 19 -1.81 -5.97 -10.43
N GLU A 20 -2.24 -7.00 -9.70
CA GLU A 20 -3.62 -7.48 -9.74
C GLU A 20 -4.59 -6.40 -9.28
N LEU A 21 -4.25 -5.69 -8.20
CA LEU A 21 -5.03 -4.56 -7.71
C LEU A 21 -5.17 -3.44 -8.75
N VAL A 22 -4.06 -2.97 -9.34
CA VAL A 22 -4.09 -1.91 -10.35
C VAL A 22 -4.87 -2.35 -11.60
N ARG A 23 -4.84 -3.65 -11.95
CA ARG A 23 -5.67 -4.21 -13.03
C ARG A 23 -7.15 -4.24 -12.66
N ARG A 24 -7.49 -4.68 -11.43
CA ARG A 24 -8.85 -4.71 -10.89
C ARG A 24 -9.49 -3.32 -10.94
N PHE A 25 -8.75 -2.30 -10.50
CA PHE A 25 -9.17 -0.90 -10.55
C PHE A 25 -8.94 -0.23 -11.92
N GLY A 26 -8.53 -0.95 -12.96
CA GLY A 26 -8.18 -0.39 -14.27
C GLY A 26 -9.26 0.54 -14.87
N PRO A 27 -10.55 0.15 -14.86
CA PRO A 27 -11.65 1.03 -15.29
C PRO A 27 -11.77 2.30 -14.43
N THR A 28 -11.81 2.15 -13.09
CA THR A 28 -11.86 3.28 -12.13
C THR A 28 -10.69 4.25 -12.34
N LEU A 29 -9.46 3.74 -12.44
CA LEU A 29 -8.26 4.56 -12.67
C LEU A 29 -8.29 5.27 -14.02
N THR A 30 -8.88 4.64 -15.04
CA THR A 30 -9.07 5.26 -16.36
C THR A 30 -10.08 6.41 -16.29
N LYS A 31 -11.18 6.22 -15.54
CA LYS A 31 -12.19 7.24 -15.27
C LYS A 31 -11.59 8.41 -14.48
N LEU A 32 -10.97 8.13 -13.33
CA LEU A 32 -10.28 9.12 -12.50
C LEU A 32 -9.25 9.92 -13.31
N LYS A 33 -8.46 9.28 -14.17
CA LYS A 33 -7.50 10.00 -15.01
C LYS A 33 -8.18 11.04 -15.92
N LYS A 34 -9.38 10.76 -16.42
CA LYS A 34 -10.10 11.64 -17.35
C LYS A 34 -10.83 12.75 -16.61
N GLU A 35 -11.49 12.41 -15.51
CA GLU A 35 -12.44 13.28 -14.82
C GLU A 35 -11.79 13.99 -13.63
N ASN A 36 -10.86 13.32 -12.94
CA ASN A 36 -10.23 13.77 -11.70
C ASN A 36 -8.71 13.46 -11.71
N PRO A 37 -7.92 14.09 -12.60
CA PRO A 37 -6.52 13.73 -12.84
C PRO A 37 -5.64 13.86 -11.59
N GLU A 38 -5.94 14.80 -10.69
CA GLU A 38 -5.24 14.96 -9.41
C GLU A 38 -5.40 13.73 -8.51
N VAL A 39 -6.61 13.15 -8.48
CA VAL A 39 -6.92 11.93 -7.73
C VAL A 39 -6.17 10.73 -8.32
N PHE A 40 -6.14 10.61 -9.65
CA PHE A 40 -5.34 9.60 -10.32
C PHE A 40 -3.84 9.74 -9.98
N ASP A 41 -3.31 10.96 -10.00
CA ASP A 41 -1.90 11.21 -9.71
C ASP A 41 -1.57 10.90 -8.23
N ALA A 42 -2.50 11.11 -7.29
CA ALA A 42 -2.35 10.71 -5.90
C ALA A 42 -2.25 9.18 -5.74
N VAL A 43 -3.11 8.42 -6.42
CA VAL A 43 -3.03 6.94 -6.46
C VAL A 43 -1.72 6.48 -7.11
N ALA A 44 -1.35 7.08 -8.25
CA ALA A 44 -0.13 6.74 -8.95
C ALA A 44 1.12 6.99 -8.10
N ALA A 45 1.14 8.10 -7.35
CA ALA A 45 2.20 8.41 -6.40
C ALA A 45 2.31 7.36 -5.30
N GLN A 46 1.20 6.80 -4.80
CA GLN A 46 1.27 5.73 -3.80
C GLN A 46 1.81 4.42 -4.35
N VAL A 47 1.36 4.00 -5.54
CA VAL A 47 1.93 2.83 -6.21
C VAL A 47 3.43 3.02 -6.43
N GLN A 48 3.86 4.23 -6.79
CA GLN A 48 5.27 4.55 -6.95
C GLN A 48 6.06 4.50 -5.64
N LYS A 49 5.51 5.01 -4.53
CA LYS A 49 6.13 4.91 -3.20
C LYS A 49 6.32 3.45 -2.78
N LEU A 50 5.30 2.61 -2.96
CA LEU A 50 5.38 1.17 -2.68
C LEU A 50 6.45 0.47 -3.55
N ALA A 51 6.48 0.78 -4.86
CA ALA A 51 7.48 0.26 -5.79
C ALA A 51 8.91 0.66 -5.39
N GLN A 52 9.14 1.94 -5.07
CA GLN A 52 10.45 2.43 -4.64
C GLN A 52 10.89 1.78 -3.33
N ALA A 53 9.97 1.61 -2.38
CA ALA A 53 10.25 0.97 -1.10
C ALA A 53 10.66 -0.50 -1.28
N ARG A 54 9.95 -1.24 -2.12
CA ARG A 54 10.29 -2.64 -2.43
C ARG A 54 11.60 -2.76 -3.19
N LYS A 55 11.85 -1.90 -4.18
CA LYS A 55 13.12 -1.90 -4.93
C LYS A 55 14.32 -1.66 -4.01
N ASN A 56 14.15 -0.78 -3.02
CA ASN A 56 15.20 -0.40 -2.09
C ASN A 56 15.16 -1.21 -0.78
N SER A 57 14.29 -2.22 -0.66
CA SER A 57 14.18 -3.01 0.56
C SER A 57 15.24 -4.10 0.59
N ARG A 58 16.25 -3.91 1.44
CA ARG A 58 17.21 -4.96 1.80
C ARG A 58 17.28 -5.08 3.32
N GLY A 59 17.15 -6.31 3.81
CA GLY A 59 17.19 -6.61 5.23
C GLY A 59 16.15 -5.87 6.07
N PRO A 60 16.34 -5.81 7.39
CA PRO A 60 15.38 -5.20 8.32
C PRO A 60 15.09 -3.72 8.05
N GLU A 61 16.09 -2.92 7.65
CA GLU A 61 15.88 -1.51 7.30
C GLU A 61 14.96 -1.33 6.09
N GLY A 62 15.07 -2.24 5.12
CA GLY A 62 14.16 -2.27 3.98
C GLY A 62 12.71 -2.48 4.41
N ILE A 63 12.50 -3.40 5.37
CA ILE A 63 11.18 -3.66 5.92
C ILE A 63 10.64 -2.44 6.68
N ARG A 64 11.45 -1.79 7.53
CA ARG A 64 11.03 -0.57 8.24
C ARG A 64 10.55 0.53 7.30
N LYS A 65 11.26 0.75 6.19
CA LYS A 65 10.85 1.75 5.19
C LYS A 65 9.49 1.42 4.56
N ARG A 66 9.24 0.15 4.25
CA ARG A 66 7.95 -0.30 3.72
C ARG A 66 6.83 -0.10 4.75
N LEU A 67 7.06 -0.51 5.99
CA LEU A 67 6.10 -0.33 7.09
C LEU A 67 5.77 1.15 7.31
N LYS A 68 6.77 2.04 7.24
CA LYS A 68 6.55 3.49 7.36
C LYS A 68 5.58 4.02 6.29
N ILE A 69 5.75 3.65 5.03
CA ILE A 69 4.85 4.09 3.94
C ILE A 69 3.43 3.62 4.17
N LEU A 70 3.25 2.38 4.64
CA LEU A 70 1.93 1.85 4.98
C LEU A 70 1.32 2.59 6.17
N ARG A 71 2.11 2.94 7.18
CA ARG A 71 1.63 3.75 8.31
C ARG A 71 1.18 5.15 7.88
N ASP A 72 1.93 5.79 6.98
CA ASP A 72 1.54 7.10 6.44
C ASP A 72 0.20 7.00 5.68
N GLN A 73 -0.02 5.91 4.93
CA GLN A 73 -1.30 5.64 4.25
C GLN A 73 -2.44 5.35 5.24
N VAL A 74 -2.21 4.53 6.26
CA VAL A 74 -3.20 4.22 7.30
C VAL A 74 -3.57 5.47 8.09
N ALA A 75 -2.60 6.34 8.40
CA ALA A 75 -2.88 7.60 9.09
C ALA A 75 -3.75 8.53 8.24
N PHE A 76 -3.54 8.58 6.92
CA PHE A 76 -4.42 9.31 6.01
C PHE A 76 -5.84 8.73 6.05
N LEU A 77 -5.99 7.42 5.86
CA LEU A 77 -7.30 6.74 5.87
C LEU A 77 -8.04 6.93 7.20
N TYR A 78 -7.33 6.86 8.32
CA TYR A 78 -7.92 7.12 9.63
C TYR A 78 -8.44 8.56 9.75
N SER A 79 -7.70 9.52 9.20
CA SER A 79 -8.07 10.93 9.26
C SER A 79 -9.21 11.31 8.32
N SER A 80 -9.37 10.57 7.22
CA SER A 80 -10.43 10.81 6.23
C SER A 80 -11.71 10.02 6.52
N ALA A 81 -11.60 8.94 7.31
CA ALA A 81 -12.71 8.06 7.66
C ALA A 81 -13.98 8.80 8.14
N ASP A 82 -15.07 8.56 7.42
CA ASP A 82 -16.37 9.18 7.66
C ASP A 82 -17.26 8.37 8.61
N ASP A 83 -16.98 7.07 8.73
CA ASP A 83 -17.70 6.14 9.59
C ASP A 83 -16.78 5.41 10.61
N ALA A 84 -17.43 4.70 11.54
CA ALA A 84 -16.72 3.95 12.58
C ALA A 84 -16.02 2.70 12.01
N ALA A 85 -16.58 2.08 10.97
CA ALA A 85 -16.03 0.85 10.40
C ALA A 85 -14.69 1.13 9.70
N GLU A 86 -14.54 2.27 9.04
CA GLU A 86 -13.29 2.75 8.43
C GLU A 86 -12.21 3.02 9.46
N ARG A 87 -12.58 3.71 10.55
CA ARG A 87 -11.65 3.96 11.67
C ARG A 87 -11.18 2.66 12.28
N ASP A 88 -12.09 1.72 12.51
CA ASP A 88 -11.77 0.39 13.06
C ASP A 88 -10.85 -0.40 12.12
N ARG A 89 -11.08 -0.36 10.80
CA ARG A 89 -10.19 -0.97 9.81
C ARG A 89 -8.78 -0.36 9.88
N ALA A 90 -8.69 0.97 9.88
CA ALA A 90 -7.43 1.69 9.95
C ALA A 90 -6.67 1.39 11.25
N ASP A 91 -7.36 1.34 12.40
CA ASP A 91 -6.78 0.93 13.68
C ASP A 91 -6.29 -0.52 13.65
N GLY A 92 -7.06 -1.41 13.04
CA GLY A 92 -6.68 -2.80 12.80
C GLY A 92 -5.39 -2.92 12.00
N TRP A 93 -5.22 -2.15 10.92
CA TRP A 93 -3.97 -2.12 10.16
C TRP A 93 -2.81 -1.54 10.96
N ARG A 94 -3.03 -0.45 11.71
CA ARG A 94 -1.99 0.16 12.57
C ARG A 94 -1.41 -0.87 13.54
N VAL A 95 -2.26 -1.59 14.25
CA VAL A 95 -1.85 -2.64 15.20
C VAL A 95 -1.02 -3.72 14.51
N GLN A 96 -1.40 -4.12 13.29
CA GLN A 96 -0.67 -5.13 12.54
C GLN A 96 0.70 -4.65 12.07
N LEU A 97 0.79 -3.41 11.58
CA LEU A 97 2.05 -2.79 11.19
C LEU A 97 3.01 -2.67 12.40
N ASP A 98 2.48 -2.33 13.57
CA ASP A 98 3.26 -2.23 14.81
C ASP A 98 3.80 -3.59 15.27
N ARG A 99 2.99 -4.65 15.17
CA ARG A 99 3.44 -6.02 15.43
C ARG A 99 4.54 -6.47 14.48
N LEU A 100 4.43 -6.13 13.20
CA LEU A 100 5.46 -6.44 12.20
C LEU A 100 6.76 -5.66 12.46
N GLU A 101 6.69 -4.41 12.90
CA GLU A 101 7.91 -3.68 13.26
C GLU A 101 8.55 -4.23 14.53
N ALA A 102 7.74 -4.58 15.53
CA ALA A 102 8.21 -5.15 16.79
C ALA A 102 8.89 -6.52 16.62
N SER A 103 8.62 -7.25 15.53
CA SER A 103 9.28 -8.53 15.24
C SER A 103 10.68 -8.37 14.63
N LEU A 104 11.03 -7.19 14.10
CA LEU A 104 12.30 -6.98 13.39
C LEU A 104 13.56 -7.20 14.25
N PRO A 105 13.60 -6.78 15.54
CA PRO A 105 14.73 -7.12 16.41
C PRO A 105 14.88 -8.63 16.63
N VAL A 106 13.76 -9.36 16.68
CA VAL A 106 13.78 -10.83 16.83
C VAL A 106 14.41 -11.48 15.60
N LEU A 107 14.05 -11.02 14.39
CA LEU A 107 14.68 -11.47 13.14
C LEU A 107 16.20 -11.29 13.15
N ALA A 108 16.68 -10.18 13.70
CA ALA A 108 18.11 -9.87 13.77
C ALA A 108 18.87 -10.78 14.75
N ALA A 109 18.20 -11.29 15.79
CA ALA A 109 18.78 -12.21 16.76
C ALA A 109 18.73 -13.68 16.32
N MET A 110 17.94 -14.01 15.29
CA MET A 110 17.81 -15.37 14.77
C MET A 110 19.04 -15.84 13.99
N GLY A 111 19.27 -17.15 13.98
CA GLY A 111 20.22 -17.78 13.06
C GLY A 111 19.82 -17.57 11.59
N ARG A 112 20.80 -17.41 10.70
CA ARG A 112 20.62 -17.00 9.28
C ARG A 112 19.46 -17.70 8.55
N LYS A 113 19.33 -19.03 8.70
CA LYS A 113 18.28 -19.82 8.02
C LYS A 113 16.87 -19.50 8.55
N ALA A 114 16.72 -19.38 9.87
CA ALA A 114 15.45 -19.02 10.50
C ALA A 114 15.07 -17.57 10.16
N ALA A 115 16.02 -16.64 10.23
CA ALA A 115 15.82 -15.25 9.87
C ALA A 115 15.35 -15.08 8.41
N ALA A 116 15.92 -15.85 7.47
CA ALA A 116 15.51 -15.80 6.07
C ALA A 116 14.05 -16.25 5.86
N LYS A 117 13.65 -17.37 6.48
CA LYS A 117 12.28 -17.87 6.41
C LYS A 117 11.28 -16.89 7.02
N GLU A 118 11.59 -16.38 8.21
CA GLU A 118 10.69 -15.44 8.89
C GLU A 118 10.62 -14.08 8.17
N THR A 119 11.73 -13.63 7.57
CA THR A 119 11.74 -12.46 6.68
C THR A 119 10.81 -12.64 5.49
N GLU A 120 10.74 -13.84 4.91
CA GLU A 120 9.79 -14.13 3.82
C GLU A 120 8.33 -14.01 4.31
N HIS A 121 8.03 -14.58 5.49
CA HIS A 121 6.70 -14.47 6.10
C HIS A 121 6.31 -13.01 6.36
N VAL A 122 7.21 -12.22 6.93
CA VAL A 122 7.01 -10.77 7.16
C VAL A 122 6.76 -10.04 5.85
N ASN A 123 7.57 -10.29 4.81
CA ASN A 123 7.39 -9.64 3.52
C ASN A 123 6.05 -9.99 2.87
N ARG A 124 5.59 -11.24 3.01
CA ARG A 124 4.28 -11.65 2.51
C ARG A 124 3.15 -10.93 3.22
N ARG A 125 3.22 -10.82 4.55
CA ARG A 125 2.20 -10.07 5.32
C ARG A 125 2.17 -8.59 4.94
N ILE A 126 3.33 -8.00 4.67
CA ILE A 126 3.40 -6.61 4.17
C ILE A 126 2.78 -6.50 2.77
N ASP A 127 2.98 -7.49 1.89
CA ASP A 127 2.37 -7.50 0.56
C ASP A 127 0.83 -7.55 0.63
N GLU A 128 0.29 -8.37 1.54
CA GLU A 128 -1.16 -8.46 1.81
C GLU A 128 -1.71 -7.14 2.36
N LEU A 129 -1.07 -6.57 3.39
CA LEU A 129 -1.47 -5.28 3.95
C LEU A 129 -1.35 -4.14 2.91
N SER A 130 -0.34 -4.18 2.05
CA SER A 130 -0.18 -3.18 0.99
C SER A 130 -1.33 -3.24 -0.01
N GLU A 131 -1.87 -4.42 -0.30
CA GLU A 131 -3.04 -4.58 -1.16
C GLU A 131 -4.30 -4.04 -0.47
N GLU A 132 -4.57 -4.46 0.76
CA GLU A 132 -5.74 -4.03 1.53
C GLU A 132 -5.79 -2.50 1.68
N ILE A 133 -4.67 -1.91 2.12
CA ILE A 133 -4.57 -0.46 2.37
C ILE A 133 -4.65 0.33 1.05
N LEU A 134 -4.00 -0.12 -0.02
CA LEU A 134 -4.08 0.57 -1.30
C LEU A 134 -5.46 0.44 -1.93
N SER A 135 -6.16 -0.68 -1.77
CA SER A 135 -7.56 -0.82 -2.21
C SER A 135 -8.42 0.23 -1.53
N ALA A 136 -8.40 0.29 -0.20
CA ALA A 136 -9.17 1.26 0.57
C ALA A 136 -8.81 2.70 0.21
N PHE A 137 -7.54 3.00 -0.05
CA PHE A 137 -7.12 4.31 -0.52
C PHE A 137 -7.70 4.68 -1.90
N ILE A 138 -7.84 3.72 -2.81
CA ILE A 138 -8.44 3.97 -4.12
C ILE A 138 -9.95 4.19 -3.97
N ASP A 139 -10.60 3.38 -3.14
CA ASP A 139 -12.05 3.48 -2.87
C ASP A 139 -12.40 4.85 -2.26
N GLU A 140 -11.67 5.27 -1.22
CA GLU A 140 -11.77 6.59 -0.59
C GLU A 140 -11.62 7.73 -1.61
N LYS A 141 -10.61 7.60 -2.48
CA LYS A 141 -10.30 8.60 -3.50
C LYS A 141 -11.38 8.69 -4.59
N GLU A 142 -12.03 7.58 -4.91
CA GLU A 142 -13.18 7.56 -5.80
C GLU A 142 -14.42 8.19 -5.16
N GLU A 143 -14.61 7.99 -3.85
CA GLU A 143 -15.70 8.61 -3.08
C GLU A 143 -15.54 10.12 -2.92
N ASP A 144 -14.33 10.59 -2.58
CA ASP A 144 -13.96 12.00 -2.59
C ASP A 144 -14.29 12.65 -3.94
N ALA A 145 -13.86 12.01 -5.03
CA ALA A 145 -14.07 12.53 -6.39
C ALA A 145 -15.56 12.67 -6.76
N ARG A 146 -16.42 11.76 -6.29
CA ARG A 146 -17.87 11.83 -6.50
C ARG A 146 -18.55 12.91 -5.66
N THR A 147 -18.00 13.22 -4.49
CA THR A 147 -18.59 14.19 -3.56
C THR A 147 -18.21 15.63 -3.90
N ILE A 148 -17.11 15.83 -4.64
CA ILE A 148 -16.64 17.15 -5.09
C ILE A 148 -17.35 17.61 -6.39
N GLU A 149 -18.01 16.71 -7.13
CA GLU A 149 -18.84 17.06 -8.29
C GLU A 149 -20.18 17.69 -7.84
N PRO A 150 -20.47 18.99 -8.15
CA PRO A 150 -21.73 19.65 -7.84
C PRO A 150 -22.89 19.27 -8.78
#